data_AF-A0A9P6WUS9-F1
#
_entry.id   AF-A0A9P6WUS9-F1
#
_cell.length_a   1.000
_cell.length_b   1.000
_cell.length_c   1.000
_cell.angle_alpha   90.00
_cell.angle_beta   90.00
_cell.angle_gamma   90.00
#
_symmetry.space_group_name_H-M   'P 1'
#
loop_
_entity.id
_entity.type
_entity.pdbx_description
1 polymer ?
#
loop_
_entity_poly.entity_id
_entity_poly.type
_entity_poly.pdbx_seq_one_letter_code
_entity_poly.pdbx_strand_id
1 'polypeptide(L)'
;MAVAQQISKVLAAEKLVPEISSHALYMGDGGPRFILALNPPTPAGHRAYAVLSLAKGVKHEAAIERLRSVMATHFPDVRVEPKRFSMGSSDAGVATFRISSSDGAHRIAAEKLLRTLQDTPGMVDVSSDAERQVVQLDVDVDQPKAQAAGISSADIAKSMDMLLTGATISRYP
;
A
#
# COMPACT_ATOMS: atom_id res chain seq x y z
N MET A 1 1.22 9.68 -7.51
CA MET A 1 1.79 9.67 -8.88
C MET A 1 3.26 10.09 -8.91
N ALA A 2 3.64 11.25 -8.36
CA ALA A 2 5.03 11.75 -8.44
C ALA A 2 6.09 10.80 -7.86
N VAL A 3 5.86 10.22 -6.67
CA VAL A 3 6.81 9.29 -6.03
C VAL A 3 7.01 8.02 -6.86
N ALA A 4 5.95 7.45 -7.43
CA ALA A 4 6.05 6.26 -8.30
C ALA A 4 6.90 6.53 -9.55
N GLN A 5 6.78 7.72 -10.15
CA GLN A 5 7.63 8.12 -11.27
C GLN A 5 9.10 8.27 -10.85
N GLN A 6 9.37 8.81 -9.67
CA GLN A 6 10.73 8.89 -9.13
C GLN A 6 11.32 7.52 -8.86
N ILE A 7 10.56 6.59 -8.26
CA ILE A 7 10.97 5.20 -8.06
C ILE A 7 11.31 4.56 -9.41
N SER A 8 10.44 4.73 -10.42
CA SER A 8 10.70 4.21 -11.77
C SER A 8 12.00 4.76 -12.38
N LYS A 9 12.32 6.05 -12.15
CA LYS A 9 13.60 6.63 -12.60
C LYS A 9 14.80 6.04 -11.87
N VAL A 10 14.69 5.79 -10.56
CA VAL A 10 15.76 5.16 -9.77
C VAL A 10 16.00 3.72 -10.23
N LEU A 11 14.93 2.96 -10.49
CA LEU A 11 15.03 1.60 -11.02
C LEU A 11 15.65 1.55 -12.43
N ALA A 12 15.40 2.57 -13.26
CA ALA A 12 16.01 2.69 -14.59
C ALA A 12 17.49 3.12 -14.56
N ALA A 13 17.97 3.66 -13.44
CA ALA A 13 19.30 4.21 -13.34
C ALA A 13 20.32 3.09 -13.07
N GLU A 14 20.97 2.61 -14.12
CA GLU A 14 21.97 1.53 -14.06
C GLU A 14 23.10 1.80 -13.07
N LYS A 15 23.49 3.07 -12.87
CA LYS A 15 24.49 3.45 -11.86
C LYS A 15 24.02 3.24 -10.41
N LEU A 16 22.72 3.32 -10.17
CA LEU A 16 22.13 3.12 -8.84
C LEU A 16 21.77 1.67 -8.62
N VAL A 17 21.18 1.00 -9.62
CA VAL A 17 20.69 -0.38 -9.49
C VAL A 17 21.12 -1.22 -10.71
N PRO A 18 22.42 -1.52 -10.87
CA PRO A 18 22.93 -2.30 -12.01
C PRO A 18 22.37 -3.74 -12.09
N GLU A 19 21.78 -4.21 -10.99
CA GLU A 19 21.18 -5.53 -10.86
C GLU A 19 19.89 -5.70 -11.68
N ILE A 20 19.26 -4.60 -12.10
CA ILE A 20 17.95 -4.59 -12.77
C ILE A 20 18.14 -4.28 -14.26
N SER A 21 17.63 -5.15 -15.12
CA SER A 21 17.67 -4.98 -16.58
C SER A 21 16.43 -4.25 -17.12
N SER A 22 15.25 -4.52 -16.53
CA SER A 22 14.00 -3.84 -16.87
C SER A 22 13.00 -3.93 -15.73
N HIS A 23 12.04 -3.01 -15.72
CA HIS A 23 10.97 -2.98 -14.72
C HIS A 23 9.63 -2.55 -15.31
N ALA A 24 8.55 -3.04 -14.70
CA ALA A 24 7.19 -2.54 -14.88
C ALA A 24 6.62 -2.15 -13.52
N LEU A 25 6.11 -0.92 -13.39
CA LEU A 25 5.58 -0.38 -12.14
C LEU A 25 4.10 -0.04 -12.30
N TYR A 26 3.28 -0.59 -11.40
CA TYR A 26 1.84 -0.39 -11.33
C TYR A 26 1.52 0.41 -10.06
N MET A 27 0.71 1.46 -10.18
CA MET A 27 0.30 2.31 -9.04
C MET A 27 -1.20 2.17 -8.81
N GLY A 28 -1.61 2.05 -7.55
CA GLY A 28 -3.03 1.95 -7.19
C GLY A 28 -3.62 0.56 -7.36
N ASP A 29 -2.94 -0.32 -8.10
CA ASP A 29 -3.38 -1.67 -8.41
C ASP A 29 -2.19 -2.64 -8.39
N GLY A 30 -2.48 -3.93 -8.24
CA GLY A 30 -1.50 -5.00 -8.14
C GLY A 30 -0.92 -5.48 -9.47
N GLY A 31 -1.38 -4.94 -10.60
CA GLY A 31 -0.91 -5.35 -11.93
C GLY A 31 -1.41 -6.74 -12.36
N PRO A 32 -1.01 -7.20 -13.57
CA PRO A 32 -1.52 -8.43 -14.14
C PRO A 32 -0.98 -9.67 -13.41
N ARG A 33 -1.83 -10.69 -13.27
CA ARG A 33 -1.42 -12.02 -12.82
C ARG A 33 -0.89 -12.82 -14.00
N PHE A 34 0.42 -13.08 -14.01
CA PHE A 34 1.07 -13.86 -15.07
C PHE A 34 1.69 -15.17 -14.57
N ILE A 35 1.75 -15.39 -13.25
CA ILE A 35 2.05 -16.69 -12.61
C ILE A 35 1.02 -16.97 -11.51
N LEU A 36 0.62 -18.23 -11.34
CA LEU A 36 -0.41 -18.63 -10.37
C LEU A 36 -0.02 -18.32 -8.92
N ALA A 37 1.25 -18.46 -8.59
CA ALA A 37 1.78 -18.19 -7.25
C ALA A 37 1.80 -16.69 -6.89
N LEU A 38 1.57 -15.79 -7.86
CA LEU A 38 1.56 -14.37 -7.59
C LEU A 38 0.18 -13.91 -7.11
N ASN A 39 0.10 -13.49 -5.86
CA ASN A 39 -1.00 -12.71 -5.32
C ASN A 39 -0.60 -11.23 -5.32
N PRO A 40 -1.18 -10.41 -6.21
CA PRO A 40 -0.98 -8.98 -6.16
C PRO A 40 -1.50 -8.38 -4.84
N PRO A 41 -0.90 -7.30 -4.32
CA PRO A 41 -1.42 -6.62 -3.15
C PRO A 41 -2.82 -6.07 -3.42
N THR A 42 -3.64 -5.96 -2.38
CA THR A 42 -4.96 -5.31 -2.48
C THR A 42 -4.81 -3.91 -3.06
N PRO A 43 -5.59 -3.54 -4.10
CA PRO A 43 -5.55 -2.21 -4.71
C PRO A 43 -5.77 -1.10 -3.68
N ALA A 44 -4.90 -0.11 -3.67
CA ALA A 44 -5.03 1.09 -2.85
C ALA A 44 -4.18 2.21 -3.44
N GLY A 45 -4.67 3.46 -3.42
CA GLY A 45 -3.99 4.60 -4.04
C GLY A 45 -2.61 4.93 -3.46
N HIS A 46 -2.30 4.42 -2.26
CA HIS A 46 -1.00 4.56 -1.59
C HIS A 46 -0.05 3.38 -1.85
N ARG A 47 -0.45 2.37 -2.64
CA ARG A 47 0.35 1.19 -2.94
C ARG A 47 0.87 1.22 -4.38
N ALA A 48 2.04 0.64 -4.56
CA ALA A 48 2.61 0.37 -5.88
C ALA A 48 3.18 -1.05 -5.90
N TYR A 49 3.09 -1.69 -7.06
CA TYR A 49 3.61 -3.02 -7.30
C TYR A 49 4.57 -2.99 -8.49
N ALA A 50 5.76 -3.57 -8.35
CA ALA A 50 6.76 -3.60 -9.40
C ALA A 50 7.17 -5.03 -9.76
N VAL A 51 7.27 -5.31 -11.06
CA VAL A 51 7.89 -6.52 -11.58
C VAL A 51 9.25 -6.13 -12.13
N LEU A 52 10.29 -6.79 -11.65
CA LEU A 52 11.68 -6.51 -12.00
C LEU A 52 12.29 -7.71 -12.70
N SER A 53 12.99 -7.46 -13.80
CA SER A 53 13.86 -8.44 -14.46
C SER A 53 15.29 -8.16 -14.04
N LEU A 54 16.00 -9.21 -13.61
CA LEU A 54 17.39 -9.07 -13.20
C LEU A 54 18.31 -9.02 -14.42
N ALA A 55 19.45 -8.35 -14.27
CA ALA A 55 20.54 -8.43 -15.24
C ALA A 55 21.16 -9.83 -15.26
N LYS A 56 21.82 -10.16 -16.37
CA LYS A 56 22.35 -11.52 -16.59
C LYS A 56 23.41 -11.87 -15.54
N GLY A 57 23.25 -13.03 -14.89
CA GLY A 57 24.19 -13.54 -13.90
C GLY A 57 24.04 -12.95 -12.50
N VAL A 58 23.10 -12.02 -12.29
CA VAL A 58 22.80 -11.44 -10.97
C VAL A 58 22.01 -12.43 -10.13
N LYS A 59 22.43 -12.59 -8.87
CA LYS A 59 21.71 -13.38 -7.87
C LYS A 59 20.58 -12.55 -7.25
N HIS A 60 19.48 -13.21 -6.89
CA HIS A 60 18.32 -12.54 -6.32
C HIS A 60 18.66 -11.83 -5.01
N GLU A 61 19.49 -12.44 -4.17
CA GLU A 61 19.90 -11.93 -2.87
C GLU A 61 20.62 -10.58 -3.00
N ALA A 62 21.58 -10.49 -3.94
CA ALA A 62 22.30 -9.25 -4.21
C ALA A 62 21.37 -8.12 -4.70
N ALA A 63 20.43 -8.45 -5.59
CA ALA A 63 19.44 -7.49 -6.08
C ALA A 63 18.51 -7.02 -4.96
N ILE A 64 18.04 -7.92 -4.10
CA ILE A 64 17.17 -7.62 -2.96
C ILE A 64 17.89 -6.70 -1.96
N GLU A 65 19.13 -7.03 -1.59
CA GLU A 65 19.94 -6.20 -0.68
C GLU A 65 20.20 -4.81 -1.27
N ARG A 66 20.57 -4.73 -2.55
CA ARG A 66 20.80 -3.45 -3.21
C ARG A 66 19.54 -2.59 -3.25
N LEU A 67 18.40 -3.18 -3.65
CA LEU A 67 17.12 -2.48 -3.67
C LEU A 67 16.73 -1.96 -2.29
N ARG A 68 16.91 -2.76 -1.22
CA ARG A 68 16.67 -2.31 0.16
C ARG A 68 17.50 -1.07 0.49
N SER A 69 18.81 -1.13 0.23
CA SER A 69 19.73 -0.03 0.52
C SER A 69 19.41 1.26 -0.26
N VAL A 70 19.22 1.14 -1.57
CA VAL A 70 18.92 2.29 -2.45
C VAL A 70 17.57 2.90 -2.09
N MET A 71 16.54 2.07 -1.89
CA MET A 71 15.20 2.56 -1.58
C MET A 71 15.13 3.23 -0.21
N ALA A 72 15.77 2.66 0.81
CA ALA A 72 15.85 3.29 2.14
C ALA A 72 16.56 4.65 2.10
N THR A 73 17.55 4.81 1.23
CA THR A 73 18.31 6.07 1.09
C THR A 73 17.52 7.13 0.33
N HIS A 74 16.84 6.75 -0.76
CA HIS A 74 16.17 7.71 -1.66
C HIS A 74 14.69 7.96 -1.30
N PHE A 75 14.05 7.02 -0.59
CA PHE A 75 12.62 7.06 -0.28
C PHE A 75 12.36 6.59 1.17
N PRO A 76 12.80 7.35 2.18
CA PRO A 76 12.65 6.96 3.59
C PRO A 76 11.19 6.81 4.04
N ASP A 77 10.27 7.53 3.40
CA ASP A 77 8.83 7.47 3.69
C ASP A 77 8.11 6.32 2.96
N VAL A 78 8.83 5.54 2.15
CA VAL A 78 8.27 4.43 1.37
C VAL A 78 8.77 3.12 1.94
N ARG A 79 7.82 2.28 2.37
CA ARG A 79 8.10 0.90 2.71
C ARG A 79 8.23 0.07 1.43
N VAL A 80 9.40 -0.56 1.24
CA VAL A 80 9.70 -1.40 0.08
C VAL A 80 10.02 -2.81 0.51
N GLU A 81 9.39 -3.78 -0.15
CA GLU A 81 9.53 -5.21 0.13
C GLU A 81 9.96 -5.96 -1.13
N PRO A 82 11.25 -5.87 -1.50
CA PRO A 82 11.76 -6.62 -2.63
C PRO A 82 11.81 -8.10 -2.27
N LYS A 83 11.15 -8.94 -3.07
CA LYS A 83 11.12 -10.40 -2.90
C LYS A 83 11.24 -11.12 -4.22
N ARG A 84 11.86 -12.30 -4.20
CA ARG A 84 11.89 -13.21 -5.35
C ARG A 84 10.52 -13.89 -5.50
N PHE A 85 10.21 -14.35 -6.70
CA PHE A 85 9.05 -15.22 -6.88
C PHE A 85 9.28 -16.55 -6.16
N SER A 86 8.29 -16.96 -5.37
CA SER A 86 8.23 -18.30 -4.79
C SER A 86 7.32 -19.17 -5.64
N MET A 87 7.76 -20.40 -5.90
CA MET A 87 7.00 -21.40 -6.65
C MET A 87 6.17 -22.31 -5.71
N GLY A 88 6.20 -22.07 -4.39
CA GLY A 88 5.45 -22.81 -3.37
C GLY A 88 4.19 -22.08 -2.90
N SER A 89 3.34 -22.77 -2.12
CA SER A 89 2.11 -22.19 -1.55
C SER A 89 2.38 -21.15 -0.44
N SER A 90 3.57 -21.17 0.17
CA SER A 90 4.05 -20.17 1.11
C SER A 90 5.54 -19.89 0.92
N ASP A 91 5.96 -18.67 1.29
CA ASP A 91 7.37 -18.31 1.37
C ASP A 91 8.00 -19.01 2.59
N ALA A 92 9.00 -19.86 2.36
CA ALA A 92 9.72 -20.53 3.45
C ALA A 92 10.37 -19.49 4.37
N GLY A 93 10.19 -19.66 5.68
CA GLY A 93 10.73 -18.74 6.69
C GLY A 93 9.83 -17.55 7.05
N VAL A 94 8.61 -17.47 6.50
CA VAL A 94 7.64 -16.43 6.87
C VAL A 94 6.67 -16.96 7.92
N ALA A 95 6.53 -16.23 9.02
CA ALA A 95 5.49 -16.46 10.03
C ALA A 95 4.47 -15.32 9.99
N THR A 96 3.19 -15.67 9.92
CA THR A 96 2.08 -14.71 9.89
C THR A 96 1.23 -14.85 11.14
N PHE A 97 1.02 -13.74 11.85
CA PHE A 97 0.19 -13.69 13.04
C PHE A 97 -1.07 -12.87 12.75
N ARG A 98 -2.24 -13.44 13.03
CA ARG A 98 -3.52 -12.72 12.93
C ARG A 98 -4.06 -12.47 14.33
N ILE A 99 -4.29 -11.20 14.65
CA ILE A 99 -4.95 -10.78 15.89
C ILE A 99 -6.32 -10.23 15.54
N SER A 100 -7.34 -10.59 16.30
CA SER A 100 -8.72 -10.15 16.07
C SER A 100 -9.38 -9.86 17.40
N SER A 101 -10.18 -8.79 17.47
CA SER A 101 -10.97 -8.43 18.63
C SER A 101 -12.22 -7.67 18.20
N SER A 102 -13.28 -7.72 19.00
CA SER A 102 -14.55 -7.01 18.76
C SER A 102 -14.55 -5.56 19.27
N ASP A 103 -13.63 -5.24 20.18
CA ASP A 103 -13.56 -3.99 20.96
C ASP A 103 -12.41 -3.06 20.55
N GLY A 104 -11.62 -3.42 19.53
CA GLY A 104 -10.45 -2.66 19.10
C GLY A 104 -9.14 -2.97 19.84
N ALA A 105 -9.15 -3.79 20.91
CA ALA A 105 -7.95 -4.17 21.66
C ALA A 105 -6.86 -4.86 20.81
N HIS A 106 -7.24 -5.45 19.66
CA HIS A 106 -6.30 -6.05 18.71
C HIS A 106 -5.19 -5.08 18.27
N ARG A 107 -5.44 -3.76 18.23
CA ARG A 107 -4.45 -2.76 17.82
C ARG A 107 -3.26 -2.72 18.76
N ILE A 108 -3.50 -2.52 20.05
CA ILE A 108 -2.45 -2.44 21.08
C ILE A 108 -1.69 -3.77 21.16
N ALA A 109 -2.42 -4.89 21.07
CA ALA A 109 -1.81 -6.22 21.06
C ALA A 109 -0.91 -6.44 19.84
N ALA A 110 -1.34 -6.01 18.65
CA ALA A 110 -0.56 -6.10 17.42
C ALA A 110 0.68 -5.22 17.45
N GLU A 111 0.57 -3.98 17.94
CA GLU A 111 1.73 -3.09 18.12
C GLU A 111 2.76 -3.69 19.09
N LYS A 112 2.29 -4.25 20.21
CA LYS A 112 3.17 -4.91 21.19
C LYS A 112 3.88 -6.12 20.57
N LEU A 113 3.15 -6.97 19.85
CA LEU A 113 3.74 -8.12 19.17
C LEU A 113 4.76 -7.68 18.12
N LEU A 114 4.42 -6.66 17.32
CA LEU A 114 5.31 -6.11 16.29
C LEU A 114 6.64 -5.65 16.87
N ARG A 115 6.61 -4.88 17.97
CA ARG A 115 7.82 -4.42 18.66
C ARG A 115 8.66 -5.58 19.18
N THR A 116 8.05 -6.54 19.86
CA THR A 116 8.75 -7.73 20.35
C THR A 116 9.44 -8.51 19.23
N LEU A 117 8.76 -8.67 18.08
CA LEU A 117 9.32 -9.35 16.92
C LEU A 117 10.48 -8.55 16.29
N GLN A 118 10.38 -7.22 16.24
CA GLN A 118 11.46 -6.34 15.75
C GLN A 118 12.69 -6.39 16.66
N ASP A 119 12.51 -6.53 17.97
CA ASP A 119 13.60 -6.62 18.94
C ASP A 119 14.23 -8.02 19.01
N THR A 120 13.62 -9.02 18.36
CA THR A 120 14.10 -10.42 18.40
C THR A 120 15.25 -10.62 17.40
N PRO A 121 16.45 -11.04 17.86
CA PRO A 121 17.59 -11.27 16.97
C PRO A 121 17.29 -12.30 15.89
N GLY A 122 17.65 -11.98 14.64
CA GLY A 122 17.45 -12.87 13.48
C GLY A 122 16.10 -12.73 12.79
N MET A 123 15.16 -11.96 13.35
CA MET A 123 13.93 -11.59 12.64
C MET A 123 14.22 -10.48 11.63
N VAL A 124 13.76 -10.66 10.40
CA VAL A 124 13.88 -9.69 9.30
C VAL A 124 12.51 -9.46 8.68
N ASP A 125 12.34 -8.31 8.02
CA ASP A 125 11.10 -7.94 7.32
C ASP A 125 9.83 -7.96 8.22
N VAL A 126 10.02 -7.72 9.53
CA VAL A 126 8.93 -7.70 10.51
C VAL A 126 8.02 -6.52 10.25
N SER A 127 6.74 -6.80 10.04
CA SER A 127 5.82 -5.79 9.56
C SER A 127 4.36 -6.05 9.90
N SER A 128 3.54 -5.00 9.77
CA SER A 128 2.09 -5.05 9.96
C SER A 128 1.37 -4.57 8.70
N ASP A 129 0.21 -5.17 8.42
CA ASP A 129 -0.75 -4.75 7.40
C ASP A 129 -1.77 -3.74 7.94
N ALA A 130 -1.66 -3.34 9.21
CA ALA A 130 -2.48 -2.29 9.80
C ALA A 130 -2.20 -0.96 9.07
N GLU A 131 -3.20 -0.48 8.33
CA GLU A 131 -3.10 0.80 7.64
C GLU A 131 -3.23 1.97 8.63
N ARG A 132 -2.68 3.12 8.24
CA ARG A 132 -2.84 4.35 9.02
C ARG A 132 -4.31 4.76 9.06
N GLN A 133 -4.70 5.39 10.17
CA GLN A 133 -6.00 6.05 10.23
C GLN A 133 -6.06 7.14 9.17
N VAL A 134 -7.14 7.13 8.40
CA VAL A 134 -7.47 8.20 7.47
C VAL A 134 -8.29 9.24 8.23
N VAL A 135 -8.02 10.51 7.97
CA VAL A 135 -8.84 11.59 8.51
C VAL A 135 -10.21 11.50 7.86
N GLN A 136 -11.24 11.37 8.68
CA GLN A 136 -12.63 11.37 8.25
C GLN A 136 -13.32 12.63 8.77
N LEU A 137 -14.15 13.24 7.92
CA LEU A 137 -15.04 14.33 8.31
C LEU A 137 -16.43 13.74 8.55
N ASP A 138 -16.86 13.73 9.81
CA ASP A 138 -18.22 13.37 10.19
C ASP A 138 -19.06 14.64 10.32
N VAL A 139 -20.13 14.73 9.55
CA VAL A 139 -21.09 15.85 9.62
C VAL A 139 -22.29 15.42 10.44
N ASP A 140 -22.42 16.00 11.63
CA ASP A 140 -23.59 15.83 12.48
C ASP A 140 -24.62 16.91 12.18
N VAL A 141 -25.86 16.49 11.92
CA VAL A 141 -26.96 17.35 11.48
C VAL A 141 -28.01 17.42 12.58
N ASP A 142 -28.32 18.63 13.04
CA ASP A 142 -29.49 18.89 13.87
C ASP A 142 -30.77 18.75 13.04
N GLN A 143 -31.33 17.54 13.03
CA GLN A 143 -32.49 17.19 12.23
C GLN A 143 -33.75 18.00 12.60
N PRO A 144 -34.11 18.21 13.89
CA PRO A 144 -35.23 19.08 14.25
C PRO A 144 -35.10 20.50 13.69
N LYS A 145 -33.90 21.08 13.78
CA LYS A 145 -33.65 22.45 13.28
C LYS A 145 -33.69 22.52 11.75
N ALA A 146 -33.15 21.52 11.07
CA ALA A 146 -33.21 21.42 9.61
C ALA A 146 -34.67 21.32 9.12
N GLN A 147 -35.48 20.46 9.75
CA GLN A 147 -36.90 20.31 9.44
C GLN A 147 -37.69 21.59 9.69
N ALA A 148 -37.44 22.27 10.81
CA ALA A 148 -38.08 23.56 11.10
C ALA A 148 -37.74 24.65 10.06
N ALA A 149 -36.56 24.56 9.42
CA ALA A 149 -36.14 25.43 8.33
C ALA A 149 -36.63 24.97 6.95
N GLY A 150 -37.40 23.88 6.86
CA GLY A 150 -37.88 23.32 5.60
C GLY A 150 -36.80 22.58 4.79
N ILE A 151 -35.68 22.23 5.40
CA ILE A 151 -34.55 21.55 4.76
C ILE A 151 -34.67 20.05 5.07
N SER A 152 -34.74 19.21 4.03
CA SER A 152 -34.77 17.77 4.21
C SER A 152 -33.34 17.19 4.31
N SER A 153 -33.22 16.00 4.91
CA SER A 153 -31.92 15.29 4.93
C SER A 153 -31.42 14.95 3.52
N ALA A 154 -32.32 14.81 2.54
CA ALA A 154 -31.97 14.58 1.14
C ALA A 154 -31.33 15.83 0.52
N ASP A 155 -31.81 17.04 0.86
CA ASP A 155 -31.21 18.30 0.39
C ASP A 155 -29.80 18.49 0.96
N ILE A 156 -29.62 18.14 2.23
CA ILE A 156 -28.31 18.20 2.91
C ILE A 156 -27.33 17.20 2.25
N ALA A 157 -27.75 15.94 2.09
CA ALA A 157 -26.92 14.91 1.46
C ALA A 157 -26.53 15.31 0.02
N LYS A 158 -27.49 15.81 -0.77
CA LYS A 158 -27.24 16.26 -2.16
C LYS A 158 -26.26 17.43 -2.22
N SER A 159 -26.36 18.39 -1.29
CA SER A 159 -25.43 19.50 -1.19
C SER A 159 -24.02 19.03 -0.82
N MET A 160 -23.92 18.09 0.13
CA MET A 160 -22.65 17.48 0.52
C MET A 160 -22.00 16.72 -0.65
N ASP A 161 -22.76 15.92 -1.39
CA ASP A 161 -22.26 15.18 -2.55
C ASP A 161 -21.74 16.14 -3.64
N MET A 162 -22.46 17.23 -3.89
CA MET A 162 -22.04 18.27 -4.83
C MET A 162 -20.73 18.95 -4.41
N LEU A 163 -20.56 19.21 -3.11
CA LEU A 163 -19.35 19.86 -2.57
C LEU A 163 -18.13 18.94 -2.55
N LEU A 164 -18.31 17.67 -2.17
CA LEU A 164 -17.20 16.74 -1.91
C LEU A 164 -16.75 15.97 -3.15
N THR A 165 -17.71 15.46 -3.92
CA THR A 165 -17.45 14.56 -5.06
C THR A 165 -17.77 15.21 -6.40
N GLY A 166 -18.55 16.31 -6.38
CA GLY A 166 -19.13 16.90 -7.58
C GLY A 166 -20.34 16.10 -8.09
N ALA A 167 -21.16 16.75 -8.91
CA ALA A 167 -22.31 16.10 -9.56
C ALA A 167 -22.05 16.00 -11.07
N THR A 168 -22.19 14.79 -11.63
CA THR A 168 -22.18 14.62 -13.09
C THR A 168 -23.53 15.09 -13.64
N ILE A 169 -23.56 16.24 -14.31
CA ILE A 169 -24.80 16.87 -14.82
C ILE A 169 -25.23 16.27 -16.16
N SER A 170 -24.28 15.93 -17.02
CA SER A 170 -24.53 15.22 -18.27
C SER A 170 -23.28 14.44 -18.70
N ARG A 171 -23.48 13.45 -19.57
CA ARG A 171 -22.39 12.71 -20.22
C ARG A 171 -22.66 12.76 -21.72
N TYR A 172 -21.72 13.29 -22.49
CA TYR A 172 -21.82 13.36 -23.95
C TYR A 172 -21.05 12.18 -24.57
N PRO A 173 -21.56 11.57 -25.66
CA PRO A 173 -20.88 10.47 -26.36
C PRO A 173 -19.60 10.92 -27.09
#